data_AF-G8YAC7-F1
#
_entry.id   AF-G8YAC7-F1
#
_cell.length_a   1.000
_cell.length_b   1.000
_cell.length_c   1.000
_cell.angle_alpha   90.00
_cell.angle_beta   90.00
_cell.angle_gamma   90.00
#
_symmetry.space_group_name_H-M   'P 1'
#
loop_
_entity.id
_entity.type
_entity.pdbx_description
1 polymer ?
#
loop_
_entity_poly.entity_id
_entity_poly.type
_entity_poly.pdbx_seq_one_letter_code
_entity_poly.pdbx_strand_id
1 'polypeptide(L)'
;MAGRRNFYEKDDDIIAQPGVNVEISEKLKEQESPKGHISFIDGMGIRTLPYLEKYSTKLRLFVHEKSTYYGSELSNLNSAINNEFQTFQGEVKSLIKEPILPGGIYILTAALTGSIFARNRGIVLRFFTPVVFGGCAFKYFLPSSFNSSSEKLLHYEQKKYPEVYDKQNYYKQELLKLKNQSLEAVEDSKAELMRAVHSTRTYIADLLSK
;
A
#
# COMPACT_ATOMS: atom_id res chain seq x y z
N MET A 1 16.77 -2.14 103.33
CA MET A 1 18.05 -2.00 102.60
C MET A 1 17.74 -1.88 101.11
N ALA A 2 17.90 -0.68 100.54
CA ALA A 2 17.58 -0.41 99.13
C ALA A 2 18.76 -0.82 98.24
N GLY A 3 18.49 -1.64 97.22
CA GLY A 3 19.49 -2.08 96.24
C GLY A 3 19.98 -0.92 95.38
N ARG A 4 21.30 -0.81 95.21
CA ARG A 4 21.92 0.23 94.39
C ARG A 4 21.55 0.02 92.92
N ARG A 5 21.09 1.08 92.24
CA ARG A 5 20.94 1.11 90.79
C ARG A 5 22.34 1.16 90.17
N ASN A 6 22.72 0.11 89.45
CA ASN A 6 23.90 0.13 88.59
C ASN A 6 23.51 0.78 87.26
N PHE A 7 24.03 1.99 87.01
CA PHE A 7 23.72 2.78 85.81
C PHE A 7 24.50 2.35 84.57
N TYR A 8 25.45 1.42 84.74
CA TYR A 8 26.25 0.86 83.67
C TYR A 8 26.10 -0.66 83.76
N GLU A 9 24.99 -1.16 83.24
CA GLU A 9 25.02 -2.50 82.68
C GLU A 9 25.86 -2.37 81.42
N LYS A 10 26.95 -3.13 81.36
CA LYS A 10 27.95 -3.02 80.32
C LYS A 10 27.25 -3.20 78.98
N ASP A 11 27.36 -2.19 78.11
CA ASP A 11 27.35 -2.43 76.69
C ASP A 11 28.50 -3.44 76.46
N ASP A 12 28.18 -4.73 76.45
CA ASP A 12 29.11 -5.73 75.97
C ASP A 12 29.52 -5.26 74.57
N ASP A 13 30.82 -5.00 74.41
CA ASP A 13 31.40 -4.39 73.22
C ASP A 13 30.83 -5.04 71.97
N ILE A 14 29.91 -4.36 71.29
CA ILE A 14 29.54 -4.71 69.92
C ILE A 14 30.70 -4.23 69.06
N ILE A 15 31.77 -5.01 69.06
CA ILE A 15 32.86 -4.84 68.13
C ILE A 15 32.24 -5.08 66.76
N ALA A 16 32.11 -4.02 65.95
CA ALA A 16 31.77 -4.16 64.54
C ALA A 16 32.90 -4.96 63.87
N GLN A 17 32.76 -6.28 63.84
CA GLN A 17 33.69 -7.15 63.12
C GLN A 17 33.48 -6.90 61.62
N PRO A 18 34.53 -6.51 60.88
CA PRO A 18 34.40 -6.35 59.43
C PRO A 18 34.18 -7.72 58.79
N GLY A 19 33.09 -7.86 58.01
CA GLY A 19 32.98 -8.80 56.89
C GLY A 19 33.26 -10.28 57.18
N VAL A 20 32.71 -10.84 58.25
CA VAL A 20 32.64 -12.30 58.42
C VAL A 20 31.32 -12.82 57.84
N ASN A 21 31.39 -13.77 56.90
CA ASN A 21 30.22 -14.46 56.30
C ASN A 21 29.60 -15.48 57.27
N VAL A 22 29.37 -15.10 58.52
CA VAL A 22 28.66 -15.92 59.50
C VAL A 22 27.19 -15.55 59.47
N GLU A 23 26.31 -16.55 59.50
CA GLU A 23 24.87 -16.30 59.54
C GLU A 23 24.53 -15.48 60.80
N ILE A 24 23.78 -14.39 60.60
CA ILE A 24 23.34 -13.48 61.66
C ILE A 24 22.64 -14.31 62.75
N SER A 25 23.03 -14.14 64.02
CA SER A 25 22.41 -14.85 65.14
C SER A 25 20.89 -14.69 65.14
N GLU A 26 20.12 -15.74 65.46
CA GLU A 26 18.66 -15.76 65.32
C GLU A 26 17.97 -14.55 65.98
N LYS A 27 18.50 -14.08 67.12
CA LYS A 27 18.01 -12.87 67.81
C LYS A 27 18.29 -11.57 67.04
N LEU A 28 19.49 -11.39 66.47
CA LEU A 28 19.78 -10.23 65.61
C LEU A 28 18.99 -10.30 64.31
N LYS A 29 18.82 -11.51 63.74
CA LYS A 29 18.04 -11.74 62.53
C LYS A 29 16.56 -11.39 62.73
N GLU A 30 15.98 -11.67 63.91
CA GLU A 30 14.62 -11.23 64.27
C GLU A 30 14.52 -9.71 64.56
N GLN A 31 15.59 -9.09 65.07
CA GLN A 31 15.62 -7.65 65.35
C GLN A 31 15.84 -6.80 64.09
N GLU A 32 16.67 -7.28 63.17
CA GLU A 32 16.97 -6.67 61.87
C GLU A 32 15.98 -7.11 60.78
N SER A 33 15.24 -8.21 61.00
CA SER A 33 14.13 -8.61 60.15
C SER A 33 13.14 -7.45 60.13
N PRO A 34 12.87 -6.90 58.95
CA PRO A 34 12.18 -5.65 58.90
C PRO A 34 10.72 -5.89 59.31
N LYS A 35 10.35 -5.36 60.48
CA LYS A 35 9.04 -5.59 61.11
C LYS A 35 7.93 -4.99 60.23
N GLY A 36 7.15 -5.86 59.56
CA GLY A 36 6.02 -5.50 58.69
C GLY A 36 5.91 -6.40 57.45
N HIS A 37 4.85 -6.22 56.65
CA HIS A 37 4.68 -6.94 55.37
C HIS A 37 5.61 -6.31 54.31
N ILE A 38 6.76 -6.93 54.05
CA ILE A 38 7.79 -6.40 53.17
C ILE A 38 8.00 -7.36 52.01
N SER A 39 7.79 -6.86 50.81
CA SER A 39 8.08 -7.56 49.57
C SER A 39 9.44 -7.13 49.06
N PHE A 40 10.32 -8.09 48.79
CA PHE A 40 11.60 -7.84 48.13
C PHE A 40 11.38 -7.94 46.61
N ILE A 41 11.61 -6.83 45.90
CA ILE A 41 11.57 -6.76 44.44
C ILE A 41 12.91 -6.17 44.00
N ASP A 42 13.65 -6.88 43.14
CA ASP A 42 15.01 -6.50 42.67
C ASP A 42 15.99 -6.12 43.79
N GLY A 43 16.01 -6.90 44.88
CA GLY A 43 16.92 -6.68 46.01
C GLY A 43 16.59 -5.46 46.89
N MET A 44 15.53 -4.70 46.57
CA MET A 44 15.02 -3.61 47.39
C MET A 44 13.81 -4.07 48.21
N GLY A 45 13.84 -3.83 49.52
CA GLY A 45 12.70 -4.09 50.41
C GLY A 45 11.69 -2.94 50.33
N ILE A 46 10.53 -3.17 49.71
CA ILE A 46 9.48 -2.16 49.58
C ILE A 46 8.42 -2.43 50.66
N ARG A 47 8.07 -1.37 51.41
CA ARG A 47 6.98 -1.37 52.38
C ARG A 47 5.72 -0.81 51.72
N THR A 48 4.80 -1.69 51.36
CA THR A 48 3.50 -1.30 50.78
C THR A 48 2.37 -1.52 51.78
N LEU A 49 1.31 -0.72 51.65
CA LEU A 49 0.05 -0.98 52.34
C LEU A 49 -0.71 -2.06 51.54
N PRO A 50 -1.09 -3.20 52.14
CA PRO A 50 -1.64 -4.34 51.39
C PRO A 50 -2.94 -4.00 50.64
N TYR A 51 -3.73 -3.08 51.18
CA TYR A 51 -4.94 -2.59 50.53
C TYR A 51 -4.64 -1.71 49.31
N LEU A 52 -3.67 -0.81 49.42
CA LEU A 52 -3.29 0.10 48.35
C LEU A 52 -2.66 -0.66 47.18
N GLU A 53 -1.81 -1.64 47.49
CA GLU A 53 -1.19 -2.51 46.49
C GLU A 53 -2.23 -3.26 45.67
N LYS A 54 -3.28 -3.79 46.30
CA LYS A 54 -4.35 -4.49 45.60
C LYS A 54 -5.09 -3.57 44.62
N TYR A 55 -5.44 -2.35 45.03
CA TYR A 55 -6.17 -1.42 44.17
C TYR A 55 -5.27 -0.82 43.08
N SER A 56 -4.02 -0.48 43.38
CA SER A 56 -3.07 0.05 42.39
C SER A 56 -2.71 -1.01 41.35
N THR A 57 -2.54 -2.26 41.77
CA THR A 57 -2.27 -3.38 40.87
C THR A 57 -3.46 -3.63 39.95
N LYS A 58 -4.69 -3.63 40.47
CA LYS A 58 -5.90 -3.76 39.65
C LYS A 58 -6.03 -2.63 38.63
N LEU A 59 -5.79 -1.38 39.05
CA LEU A 59 -5.84 -0.23 38.16
C LEU A 59 -4.77 -0.33 37.08
N ARG A 60 -3.53 -0.66 37.47
CA ARG A 60 -2.41 -0.83 36.54
C ARG A 60 -2.73 -1.91 35.50
N LEU A 61 -3.23 -3.05 35.94
CA LEU A 61 -3.61 -4.15 35.04
C LEU A 61 -4.74 -3.72 34.09
N PHE A 62 -5.77 -3.05 34.60
CA PHE A 62 -6.88 -2.57 33.76
C PHE A 62 -6.41 -1.57 32.70
N VAL A 63 -5.59 -0.58 33.08
CA VAL A 63 -5.04 0.41 32.14
C VAL A 63 -4.11 -0.27 31.14
N HIS A 64 -3.28 -1.20 31.60
CA HIS A 64 -2.37 -1.94 30.73
C HIS A 64 -3.16 -2.79 29.72
N GLU A 65 -4.13 -3.58 30.16
CA GLU A 65 -4.99 -4.41 29.30
C GLU A 65 -5.76 -3.58 28.27
N LYS A 66 -6.35 -2.45 28.69
CA LYS A 66 -7.04 -1.56 27.75
C LYS A 66 -6.07 -0.94 26.76
N SER A 67 -4.91 -0.47 27.21
CA SER A 67 -3.88 0.12 26.35
C SER A 67 -3.33 -0.89 25.34
N THR A 68 -3.01 -2.11 25.79
CA THR A 68 -2.51 -3.16 24.91
C THR A 68 -3.56 -3.68 23.95
N TYR A 69 -4.83 -3.78 24.37
CA TYR A 69 -5.94 -4.16 23.49
C TYR A 69 -6.15 -3.14 22.36
N TYR A 70 -6.24 -1.84 22.67
CA TYR A 70 -6.37 -0.82 21.63
C TYR A 70 -5.10 -0.73 20.77
N GLY A 71 -3.92 -0.90 21.36
CA GLY A 71 -2.66 -0.94 20.63
C GLY A 71 -2.59 -2.09 19.64
N SER A 72 -3.07 -3.29 20.01
CA SER A 72 -3.07 -4.45 19.13
C SER A 72 -4.10 -4.34 18.01
N GLU A 73 -5.30 -3.80 18.27
CA GLU A 73 -6.30 -3.51 17.23
C GLU A 73 -5.76 -2.52 16.20
N LEU A 74 -5.17 -1.40 16.65
CA LEU A 74 -4.58 -0.40 15.75
C LEU A 74 -3.41 -0.96 14.95
N SER A 75 -2.54 -1.74 15.59
CA SER A 75 -1.44 -2.40 14.89
C SER A 75 -1.96 -3.35 13.82
N ASN A 76 -2.99 -4.16 14.14
CA ASN A 76 -3.57 -5.09 13.19
C ASN A 76 -4.20 -4.38 11.99
N LEU A 77 -4.95 -3.29 12.22
CA LEU A 77 -5.52 -2.47 11.16
C LEU A 77 -4.44 -1.86 10.27
N ASN A 78 -3.39 -1.29 10.88
CA ASN A 78 -2.27 -0.72 10.12
C ASN A 78 -1.54 -1.79 9.31
N SER A 79 -1.35 -2.99 9.86
CA SER A 79 -0.74 -4.11 9.14
C SER A 79 -1.62 -4.58 7.98
N ALA A 80 -2.94 -4.69 8.17
CA ALA A 80 -3.87 -5.04 7.11
C ALA A 80 -3.87 -4.00 5.98
N ILE A 81 -3.98 -2.71 6.32
CA ILE A 81 -3.95 -1.61 5.35
C ILE A 81 -2.61 -1.59 4.60
N ASN A 82 -1.49 -1.74 5.31
CA ASN A 82 -0.18 -1.77 4.67
C ASN A 82 -0.03 -2.99 3.74
N ASN A 83 -0.56 -4.15 4.11
CA ASN A 83 -0.54 -5.34 3.25
C ASN A 83 -1.40 -5.15 1.98
N GLU A 84 -2.60 -4.58 2.12
CA GLU A 84 -3.45 -4.21 0.98
C GLU A 84 -2.74 -3.18 0.09
N PHE A 85 -2.12 -2.17 0.68
CA PHE A 85 -1.39 -1.15 -0.05
C PHE A 85 -0.17 -1.72 -0.79
N GLN A 86 0.58 -2.64 -0.17
CA GLN A 86 1.70 -3.34 -0.81
C GLN A 86 1.22 -4.23 -1.95
N THR A 87 0.10 -4.93 -1.78
CA THR A 87 -0.53 -5.75 -2.83
C THR A 87 -0.93 -4.87 -4.01
N PHE A 88 -1.59 -3.74 -3.73
CA PHE A 88 -1.97 -2.75 -4.73
C PHE A 88 -0.75 -2.18 -5.46
N GLN A 89 0.32 -1.83 -4.73
CA GLN A 89 1.57 -1.38 -5.36
C GLN A 89 2.19 -2.46 -6.25
N GLY A 90 2.17 -3.73 -5.81
CA GLY A 90 2.64 -4.85 -6.60
C GLY A 90 1.84 -5.02 -7.89
N GLU A 91 0.51 -4.89 -7.81
CA GLU A 91 -0.37 -4.93 -8.98
C GLU A 91 -0.09 -3.76 -9.93
N VAL A 92 0.00 -2.53 -9.43
CA VAL A 92 0.32 -1.35 -10.26
C VAL A 92 1.69 -1.49 -10.92
N LYS A 93 2.71 -1.94 -10.18
CA LYS A 93 4.04 -2.21 -10.74
C LYS A 93 4.00 -3.30 -11.81
N SER A 94 3.15 -4.32 -11.66
CA SER A 94 2.99 -5.37 -12.69
C SER A 94 2.37 -4.86 -14.00
N LEU A 95 1.63 -3.75 -13.95
CA LEU A 95 1.03 -3.11 -15.12
C LEU A 95 2.03 -2.23 -15.88
N ILE A 96 2.96 -1.60 -15.17
CA ILE A 96 3.95 -0.69 -15.72
C ILE A 96 5.16 -1.51 -16.20
N LYS A 97 5.27 -1.72 -17.51
CA LYS A 97 6.35 -2.51 -18.11
C LYS A 97 7.52 -1.66 -18.63
N GLU A 98 7.34 -0.34 -18.68
CA GLU A 98 8.32 0.58 -19.25
C GLU A 98 8.49 1.82 -18.36
N PRO A 99 9.64 2.53 -18.43
CA PRO A 99 9.85 3.72 -17.62
C PRO A 99 8.84 4.82 -17.94
N ILE A 100 8.17 5.33 -16.91
CA ILE A 100 7.06 6.30 -17.05
C ILE A 100 7.57 7.66 -17.52
N LEU A 101 8.77 8.07 -17.09
CA LEU A 101 9.43 9.29 -17.56
C LEU A 101 10.27 8.94 -18.80
N PRO A 102 10.21 9.68 -19.93
CA PRO A 102 9.53 10.96 -20.18
C PRO A 102 8.08 10.85 -20.71
N GLY A 103 7.62 9.65 -21.08
CA GLY A 103 6.32 9.44 -21.75
C GLY A 103 5.10 9.97 -20.97
N GLY A 104 5.12 9.87 -19.64
CA GLY A 104 4.09 10.37 -18.74
C GLY A 104 3.90 11.89 -18.85
N ILE A 105 4.97 12.65 -19.06
CA ILE A 105 4.88 14.11 -19.25
C ILE A 105 4.15 14.41 -20.57
N TYR A 106 4.44 13.64 -21.63
CA TYR A 106 3.74 13.79 -22.90
C TYR A 106 2.25 13.41 -22.81
N ILE A 107 1.91 12.41 -22.00
CA ILE A 107 0.51 12.04 -21.74
C ILE A 107 -0.22 13.17 -21.01
N LEU A 108 0.39 13.74 -19.97
CA LEU A 108 -0.20 14.84 -19.21
C LEU A 108 -0.38 16.09 -20.07
N THR A 109 0.60 16.43 -20.90
CA THR A 109 0.51 17.57 -21.83
C THR A 109 -0.56 17.34 -22.91
N ALA A 110 -0.70 16.11 -23.44
CA ALA A 110 -1.77 15.76 -24.37
C ALA A 110 -3.16 15.90 -23.72
N ALA A 111 -3.33 15.39 -22.48
CA ALA A 111 -4.57 15.54 -21.73
C ALA A 111 -4.91 17.01 -21.47
N LEU A 112 -3.93 17.83 -21.08
CA LEU A 112 -4.09 19.26 -20.88
C LEU A 112 -4.46 19.99 -22.18
N THR A 113 -3.85 19.60 -23.30
CA THR A 113 -4.20 20.09 -24.63
C THR A 113 -5.65 19.75 -24.99
N GLY A 114 -6.09 18.52 -24.69
CA GLY A 114 -7.49 18.11 -24.82
C GLY A 114 -8.44 18.97 -23.97
N SER A 115 -8.02 19.35 -22.75
CA SER A 115 -8.80 20.25 -21.88
C SER A 115 -8.93 21.65 -22.46
N ILE A 116 -7.88 22.17 -23.11
CA ILE A 116 -7.94 23.47 -23.79
C ILE A 116 -8.90 23.39 -24.98
N PHE A 117 -8.86 22.31 -25.76
CA PHE A 117 -9.78 22.08 -26.87
C PHE A 117 -11.26 22.04 -26.45
N ALA A 118 -11.54 21.49 -25.26
CA ALA A 118 -12.90 21.41 -24.73
C ALA A 118 -13.33 22.63 -23.91
N ARG A 119 -12.51 23.69 -23.83
CA ARG A 119 -12.75 24.88 -22.98
C ARG A 119 -14.12 25.53 -23.19
N ASN A 120 -14.58 25.63 -24.43
CA ASN A 120 -15.87 26.25 -24.80
C ASN A 120 -16.94 25.21 -25.17
N ARG A 121 -16.77 23.95 -24.79
CA ARG A 121 -17.74 22.88 -25.05
C ARG A 121 -18.53 22.58 -23.77
N GLY A 122 -19.66 21.88 -23.92
CA GLY A 122 -20.50 21.48 -22.79
C GLY A 122 -19.76 20.65 -21.74
N ILE A 123 -20.36 20.53 -20.54
CA ILE A 123 -19.72 19.89 -19.38
C ILE A 123 -19.23 18.46 -19.68
N VAL A 124 -19.98 17.71 -20.48
CA VAL A 124 -19.64 16.34 -20.90
C VAL A 124 -18.32 16.33 -21.67
N LEU A 125 -18.22 17.10 -22.75
CA LEU A 125 -17.00 17.18 -23.56
C LEU A 125 -15.82 17.70 -22.75
N ARG A 126 -16.05 18.63 -21.83
CA ARG A 126 -14.99 19.17 -20.95
C ARG A 126 -14.30 18.09 -20.11
N PHE A 127 -15.03 17.05 -19.68
CA PHE A 127 -14.45 15.95 -18.92
C PHE A 127 -13.94 14.80 -19.81
N PHE A 128 -14.63 14.49 -20.91
CA PHE A 128 -14.25 13.37 -21.76
C PHE A 128 -13.06 13.69 -22.68
N THR A 129 -12.94 14.91 -23.22
CA THR A 129 -11.87 15.24 -24.17
C THR A 129 -10.46 15.07 -23.57
N PRO A 130 -10.15 15.53 -22.34
CA PRO A 130 -8.86 15.27 -21.71
C PRO A 130 -8.55 13.78 -21.55
N VAL A 131 -9.56 12.98 -21.18
CA VAL A 131 -9.41 11.53 -20.97
C VAL A 131 -9.13 10.81 -22.29
N VAL A 132 -9.84 11.17 -23.36
CA VAL A 132 -9.60 10.59 -24.69
C VAL A 132 -8.22 10.96 -25.20
N PHE A 133 -7.84 12.24 -25.14
CA PHE A 133 -6.50 12.67 -25.55
C PHE A 133 -5.39 12.01 -24.72
N GLY A 134 -5.56 11.94 -23.40
CA GLY A 134 -4.64 11.24 -22.51
C GLY A 134 -4.55 9.75 -22.82
N GLY A 135 -5.67 9.08 -23.10
CA GLY A 135 -5.72 7.67 -23.48
C GLY A 135 -5.05 7.39 -24.83
N CYS A 136 -5.26 8.25 -25.82
CA CYS A 136 -4.57 8.17 -27.11
C CYS A 136 -3.06 8.36 -26.94
N ALA A 137 -2.65 9.35 -26.14
CA ALA A 137 -1.25 9.58 -25.82
C ALA A 137 -0.64 8.40 -25.04
N PHE A 138 -1.40 7.78 -24.12
CA PHE A 138 -0.94 6.63 -23.36
C PHE A 138 -0.63 5.44 -24.27
N LYS A 139 -1.52 5.15 -25.24
CA LYS A 139 -1.26 4.13 -26.26
C LYS A 139 -0.05 4.44 -27.14
N TYR A 140 0.20 5.72 -27.44
CA TYR A 140 1.30 6.14 -28.32
C TYR A 140 2.66 6.16 -27.61
N PHE A 141 2.74 6.75 -26.41
CA PHE A 141 4.00 6.92 -25.67
C PHE A 141 4.36 5.74 -24.78
N LEU A 142 3.36 4.98 -24.28
CA LEU A 142 3.55 3.83 -23.40
C LEU A 142 2.78 2.58 -23.92
N PRO A 143 3.16 2.04 -25.09
CA PRO A 143 2.42 0.95 -25.73
C PRO A 143 2.46 -0.36 -24.93
N SER A 144 3.58 -0.67 -24.27
CA SER A 144 3.73 -1.94 -23.53
C SER A 144 2.86 -1.95 -22.26
N SER A 145 2.84 -0.83 -21.54
CA SER A 145 2.02 -0.66 -20.34
C SER A 145 0.53 -0.57 -20.70
N PHE A 146 0.20 0.06 -21.83
CA PHE A 146 -1.17 0.10 -22.36
C PHE A 146 -1.70 -1.30 -22.67
N ASN A 147 -0.93 -2.14 -23.37
CA ASN A 147 -1.33 -3.50 -23.71
C ASN A 147 -1.52 -4.35 -22.46
N SER A 148 -0.60 -4.26 -21.50
CA SER A 148 -0.66 -5.03 -20.24
C SER A 148 -1.88 -4.65 -19.39
N SER A 149 -2.19 -3.36 -19.33
CA SER A 149 -3.36 -2.84 -18.63
C SER A 149 -4.65 -3.25 -19.34
N SER A 150 -4.66 -3.20 -20.67
CA SER A 150 -5.81 -3.61 -21.49
C SER A 150 -6.07 -5.12 -21.38
N GLU A 151 -5.03 -5.94 -21.38
CA GLU A 151 -5.13 -7.39 -21.18
C GLU A 151 -5.72 -7.73 -19.81
N LYS A 152 -5.24 -7.08 -18.73
CA LYS A 152 -5.82 -7.29 -17.39
C LYS A 152 -7.28 -6.87 -17.31
N LEU A 153 -7.63 -5.74 -17.93
CA LEU A 153 -9.02 -5.28 -18.02
C LEU A 153 -9.89 -6.29 -18.79
N LEU A 154 -9.41 -6.80 -19.92
CA LEU A 154 -10.12 -7.82 -20.71
C LEU A 154 -10.29 -9.12 -19.93
N HIS A 155 -9.26 -9.58 -19.19
CA HIS A 155 -9.39 -10.77 -18.34
C HIS A 155 -10.40 -10.56 -17.20
N TYR A 156 -10.43 -9.37 -16.60
CA TYR A 156 -11.41 -9.02 -15.58
C TYR A 156 -12.83 -8.98 -16.16
N GLU A 157 -12.99 -8.37 -17.33
CA GLU A 157 -14.25 -8.28 -18.05
C GLU A 157 -14.75 -9.66 -18.47
N GLN A 158 -13.89 -10.52 -19.01
CA GLN A 158 -14.23 -11.89 -19.37
C GLN A 158 -14.76 -12.68 -18.15
N LYS A 159 -14.16 -12.49 -16.97
CA LYS A 159 -14.55 -13.20 -15.75
C LYS A 159 -15.87 -12.68 -15.17
N LYS A 160 -16.13 -11.38 -15.23
CA LYS A 160 -17.27 -10.74 -14.54
C LYS A 160 -18.45 -10.42 -15.46
N TYR A 161 -18.19 -10.13 -16.72
CA TYR A 161 -19.15 -9.65 -17.73
C TYR A 161 -18.90 -10.28 -19.11
N PRO A 162 -19.13 -11.60 -19.27
CA PRO A 162 -18.82 -12.31 -20.52
C PRO A 162 -19.60 -11.78 -21.73
N GLU A 163 -20.85 -11.34 -21.54
CA GLU A 163 -21.67 -10.79 -22.65
C GLU A 163 -21.05 -9.54 -23.28
N VAL A 164 -20.39 -8.69 -22.47
CA VAL A 164 -19.77 -7.46 -22.97
C VAL A 164 -18.48 -7.82 -23.71
N TYR A 165 -17.70 -8.76 -23.18
CA TYR A 165 -16.50 -9.28 -23.82
C TYR A 165 -16.79 -9.87 -25.21
N ASP A 166 -17.85 -10.67 -25.34
CA ASP A 166 -18.24 -11.28 -26.62
C ASP A 166 -18.66 -10.22 -27.65
N LYS A 167 -19.45 -9.21 -27.24
CA LYS A 167 -19.82 -8.08 -28.10
C LYS A 167 -18.61 -7.28 -28.55
N GLN A 168 -17.67 -6.98 -27.64
CA GLN A 168 -16.44 -6.29 -27.99
C GLN A 168 -15.63 -7.07 -29.03
N ASN A 169 -15.49 -8.39 -28.85
CA ASN A 169 -14.78 -9.24 -29.80
C ASN A 169 -15.47 -9.32 -31.16
N TYR A 170 -16.80 -9.39 -31.18
CA TYR A 170 -17.58 -9.32 -32.41
C TYR A 170 -17.32 -8.02 -33.17
N TYR A 171 -17.44 -6.87 -32.51
CA TYR A 171 -17.15 -5.57 -33.15
C TYR A 171 -15.69 -5.43 -33.57
N LYS A 172 -14.75 -5.97 -32.80
CA LYS A 172 -13.32 -5.97 -33.16
C LYS A 172 -13.10 -6.78 -34.44
N GLN A 173 -13.72 -7.94 -34.59
CA GLN A 173 -13.63 -8.74 -35.82
C GLN A 173 -14.28 -8.03 -37.01
N GLU A 174 -15.42 -7.37 -36.81
CA GLU A 174 -16.10 -6.62 -37.87
C GLU A 174 -15.27 -5.43 -38.34
N LEU A 175 -14.65 -4.70 -37.40
CA LEU A 175 -13.71 -3.62 -37.74
C LEU A 175 -12.48 -4.14 -38.49
N LEU A 176 -11.98 -5.32 -38.15
CA LEU A 176 -10.87 -5.95 -38.88
C LEU A 176 -11.27 -6.34 -40.31
N LYS A 177 -12.47 -6.89 -40.50
CA LYS A 177 -13.01 -7.18 -41.83
C LYS A 177 -13.17 -5.91 -42.65
N LEU A 178 -13.79 -4.88 -42.09
CA LEU A 178 -13.98 -3.59 -42.76
C LEU A 178 -12.66 -2.93 -43.13
N LYS A 179 -11.64 -3.02 -42.24
CA LYS A 179 -10.29 -2.57 -42.56
C LYS A 179 -9.73 -3.30 -43.77
N ASN A 180 -9.79 -4.63 -43.80
CA ASN A 180 -9.26 -5.42 -44.91
C ASN A 180 -10.01 -5.12 -46.21
N GLN A 181 -11.34 -5.05 -46.18
CA GLN A 181 -12.16 -4.67 -47.33
C GLN A 181 -11.82 -3.26 -47.84
N SER A 182 -11.55 -2.30 -46.94
CA SER A 182 -11.13 -0.96 -47.35
C SER A 182 -9.75 -0.95 -48.01
N LEU A 183 -8.83 -1.80 -47.55
CA LEU A 183 -7.51 -1.94 -48.15
C LEU A 183 -7.61 -2.59 -49.54
N GLU A 184 -8.39 -3.66 -49.66
CA GLU A 184 -8.68 -4.33 -50.92
C GLU A 184 -9.33 -3.36 -51.92
N ALA A 185 -10.34 -2.59 -51.49
CA ALA A 185 -10.98 -1.59 -52.35
C ALA A 185 -10.01 -0.49 -52.84
N VAL A 186 -9.05 -0.09 -52.01
CA VAL A 186 -7.99 0.86 -52.40
C VAL A 186 -7.04 0.23 -53.43
N GLU A 187 -6.71 -1.06 -53.29
CA GLU A 187 -5.88 -1.78 -54.25
C GLU A 187 -6.62 -1.99 -55.58
N ASP A 188 -7.89 -2.37 -55.54
CA ASP A 188 -8.75 -2.50 -56.72
C ASP A 188 -8.91 -1.18 -57.46
N SER A 189 -9.14 -0.09 -56.72
CA SER A 189 -9.21 1.26 -57.30
C SER A 189 -7.91 1.64 -58.02
N LYS A 190 -6.74 1.31 -57.45
CA LYS A 190 -5.45 1.54 -58.11
C LYS A 190 -5.33 0.72 -59.40
N ALA A 191 -5.72 -0.55 -59.37
CA ALA A 191 -5.68 -1.42 -60.55
C ALA A 191 -6.63 -0.93 -61.65
N GLU A 192 -7.83 -0.47 -61.29
CA GLU A 192 -8.79 0.11 -62.22
C GLU A 192 -8.28 1.40 -62.86
N LEU A 193 -7.70 2.31 -62.07
CA LEU A 193 -7.07 3.52 -62.60
C LEU A 193 -5.94 3.19 -63.59
N MET A 194 -5.10 2.19 -63.28
CA MET A 194 -4.06 1.74 -64.22
C MET A 194 -4.65 1.21 -65.53
N ARG A 195 -5.74 0.43 -65.46
CA ARG A 195 -6.44 -0.07 -66.66
C ARG A 195 -7.08 1.06 -67.45
N ALA A 196 -7.71 2.02 -66.80
CA ALA A 196 -8.33 3.19 -67.44
C ALA A 196 -7.27 4.03 -68.18
N VAL A 197 -6.14 4.34 -67.52
CA VAL A 197 -5.01 5.03 -68.14
C VAL A 197 -4.45 4.23 -69.31
N HIS A 198 -4.29 2.92 -69.17
CA HIS A 198 -3.81 2.06 -70.24
C HIS A 198 -4.75 2.05 -71.45
N SER A 199 -6.06 1.87 -71.23
CA SER A 199 -7.07 1.88 -72.29
C SER A 199 -7.16 3.22 -73.03
N THR A 200 -6.98 4.33 -72.29
CA THR A 200 -6.93 5.67 -72.88
C THR A 200 -5.68 5.82 -73.75
N ARG A 201 -4.53 5.32 -73.29
CA ARG A 201 -3.28 5.32 -74.06
C ARG A 201 -3.40 4.48 -75.34
N THR A 202 -3.99 3.29 -75.28
CA THR A 202 -4.15 2.43 -76.47
C THR A 202 -5.15 3.03 -77.45
N TYR A 203 -6.23 3.64 -76.98
CA TYR A 203 -7.20 4.35 -77.82
C TYR A 203 -6.58 5.53 -78.58
N ILE A 204 -5.78 6.36 -77.90
CA ILE A 204 -5.07 7.47 -78.55
C ILE A 204 -4.07 6.95 -79.60
N ALA A 205 -3.35 5.86 -79.29
CA ALA A 205 -2.40 5.27 -80.23
C ALA A 205 -3.10 4.74 -81.50
N ASP A 206 -4.27 4.11 -81.36
CA ASP A 206 -5.07 3.62 -82.50
C ASP A 206 -5.59 4.76 -83.37
N LEU A 207 -6.10 5.85 -82.74
CA LEU A 207 -6.56 7.05 -83.43
C LEU A 207 -5.45 7.72 -84.27
N LEU A 208 -4.23 7.77 -83.75
CA LEU A 208 -3.07 8.37 -84.44
C LEU A 208 -2.49 7.47 -85.54
N SER A 209 -2.88 6.19 -85.61
CA SER A 209 -2.37 5.24 -86.61
C SER A 209 -3.24 5.15 -87.89
N LYS A 210 -4.40 5.82 -87.90
CA LYS A 210 -5.27 6.00 -89.07
C LYS A 210 -4.97 7.30 -89.79
#